data_AF-A0A0V9RF89-F1
#
_entry.id   AF-A0A0V9RF89-F1
#
_cell.length_a   1.000
_cell.length_b   1.000
_cell.length_c   1.000
_cell.angle_alpha   90.00
_cell.angle_beta   90.00
_cell.angle_gamma   90.00
#
_symmetry.space_group_name_H-M   'P 1'
#
loop_
_entity.id
_entity.type
_entity.pdbx_description
1 polymer ?
#
loop_
_entity_poly.entity_id
_entity_poly.type
_entity_poly.pdbx_seq_one_letter_code
_entity_poly.pdbx_strand_id
1 'polypeptide(L)'
;MKLLIKPNPGDLFYIPALNALDVNGFVLARYIEFIKPNLGYLIEVFEHFYTEPPEKKSDVDISERLFKPIFCSMRFSDIPKWKILFSDPSYDKSKSGYERISFAFDSSIWIGGVSKKATSEQLINIEPSICWRMEHIVFRTIAHLKGLIPKNGIMDYHQLPVEYRIGNEIAKKRVQEISAIMNDKFNSWGR
;
A
#
# COMPACT_ATOMS: atom_id res chain seq x y z
N MET A 1 18.39 -2.39 -9.43
CA MET A 1 17.11 -2.67 -8.70
C MET A 1 16.27 -3.74 -9.41
N LYS A 2 15.45 -4.50 -8.67
CA LYS A 2 14.56 -5.56 -9.22
C LYS A 2 13.11 -5.10 -9.34
N LEU A 3 12.40 -5.56 -10.37
CA LEU A 3 10.96 -5.33 -10.52
C LEU A 3 10.17 -6.08 -9.43
N LEU A 4 9.09 -5.47 -8.94
CA LEU A 4 8.16 -6.06 -7.98
C LEU A 4 7.25 -7.09 -8.68
N ILE A 5 7.76 -8.30 -8.89
CA ILE A 5 7.03 -9.40 -9.54
C ILE A 5 6.86 -10.59 -8.59
N LYS A 6 7.92 -10.92 -7.84
CA LYS A 6 7.95 -12.00 -6.85
C LYS A 6 8.74 -11.51 -5.62
N PRO A 7 8.14 -10.61 -4.82
CA PRO A 7 8.82 -10.11 -3.63
C PRO A 7 9.01 -11.23 -2.60
N ASN A 8 10.04 -11.08 -1.77
CA ASN A 8 10.26 -11.88 -0.57
C ASN A 8 9.81 -11.08 0.66
N PRO A 9 9.28 -11.74 1.71
CA PRO A 9 8.95 -11.07 2.96
C PRO A 9 10.07 -10.12 3.41
N GLY A 10 9.72 -8.88 3.74
CA GLY A 10 10.67 -7.83 4.11
C GLY A 10 11.17 -6.95 2.97
N ASP A 11 10.85 -7.28 1.71
CA ASP A 11 11.14 -6.40 0.58
C ASP A 11 10.39 -5.06 0.73
N LEU A 12 11.13 -3.97 0.58
CA LEU A 12 10.65 -2.60 0.59
C LEU A 12 10.59 -2.07 -0.85
N PHE A 13 9.44 -1.51 -1.22
CA PHE A 13 9.19 -0.95 -2.55
C PHE A 13 8.46 0.39 -2.43
N TYR A 14 8.54 1.19 -3.49
CA TYR A 14 7.88 2.49 -3.52
C TYR A 14 6.43 2.41 -4.00
N ILE A 15 5.61 3.33 -3.50
CA ILE A 15 4.28 3.64 -4.02
C ILE A 15 4.30 5.12 -4.43
N PRO A 16 4.15 5.43 -5.74
CA PRO A 16 4.04 6.81 -6.20
C PRO A 16 2.93 7.57 -5.47
N ALA A 17 3.14 8.84 -5.17
CA ALA A 17 2.15 9.62 -4.46
C ALA A 17 2.35 11.14 -4.61
N LEU A 18 1.33 11.88 -4.16
CA LEU A 18 1.35 13.32 -3.95
C LEU A 18 1.03 13.57 -2.49
N ASN A 19 1.74 14.51 -1.86
CA ASN A 19 1.43 14.91 -0.49
C ASN A 19 0.30 15.97 -0.45
N ALA A 20 -0.04 16.45 0.74
CA ALA A 20 -1.06 17.48 0.93
C ALA A 20 -0.83 18.74 0.07
N LEU A 21 0.43 19.11 -0.19
CA LEU A 21 0.85 20.28 -0.96
C LEU A 21 1.03 20.01 -2.47
N ASP A 22 0.56 18.86 -2.97
CA ASP A 22 0.74 18.44 -4.38
C ASP A 22 2.20 18.29 -4.82
N VAL A 23 3.11 18.05 -3.87
CA VAL A 23 4.50 17.72 -4.20
C VAL A 23 4.56 16.27 -4.68
N ASN A 24 5.21 16.06 -5.82
CA ASN A 24 5.48 14.73 -6.36
C ASN A 24 6.48 13.97 -5.47
N GLY A 25 6.18 12.72 -5.17
CA GLY A 25 7.06 11.86 -4.41
C GLY A 25 6.50 10.46 -4.27
N PHE A 26 6.84 9.81 -3.17
CA PHE A 26 6.42 8.44 -2.91
C PHE A 26 6.41 8.16 -1.41
N VAL A 27 5.72 7.09 -1.03
CA VAL A 27 5.87 6.44 0.27
C VAL A 27 6.48 5.06 0.06
N LEU A 28 6.95 4.47 1.15
CA LEU A 28 7.47 3.12 1.13
C LEU A 28 6.47 2.13 1.68
N ALA A 29 6.51 0.93 1.13
CA ALA A 29 5.69 -0.19 1.55
C ALA A 29 6.56 -1.44 1.72
N ARG A 30 6.18 -2.29 2.66
CA ARG A 30 6.82 -3.57 2.93
C ARG A 30 5.90 -4.70 2.54
N TYR A 31 6.44 -5.69 1.83
CA TYR A 31 5.77 -6.95 1.62
C TYR A 31 5.89 -7.85 2.85
N ILE A 32 4.75 -8.34 3.36
CA ILE A 32 4.68 -9.18 4.56
C ILE A 32 4.70 -10.66 4.15
N GLU A 33 3.65 -11.13 3.47
CA GLU A 33 3.57 -12.51 2.97
C GLU A 33 2.43 -12.67 1.95
N PHE A 34 2.38 -13.82 1.26
CA PHE A 34 1.27 -14.19 0.39
C PHE A 34 0.29 -15.07 1.16
N ILE A 35 -0.96 -14.62 1.28
CA ILE A 35 -1.97 -15.34 2.05
C ILE A 35 -2.75 -16.30 1.14
N LYS A 36 -2.53 -17.60 1.38
CA LYS A 36 -3.20 -18.71 0.72
C LYS A 36 -4.66 -18.89 1.21
N PRO A 37 -5.55 -19.51 0.42
CA PRO A 37 -5.30 -19.99 -0.94
C PRO A 37 -5.31 -18.89 -2.00
N ASN A 38 -5.98 -17.74 -1.81
CA ASN A 38 -6.10 -16.70 -2.85
C ASN A 38 -6.45 -15.28 -2.32
N LEU A 39 -6.12 -14.92 -1.07
CA LEU A 39 -6.43 -13.57 -0.57
C LEU A 39 -5.54 -12.50 -1.20
N GLY A 40 -4.29 -12.85 -1.53
CA GLY A 40 -3.34 -11.98 -2.22
C GLY A 40 -2.08 -11.74 -1.41
N TYR A 41 -1.32 -10.74 -1.85
CA TYR A 41 -0.09 -10.30 -1.21
C TYR A 41 -0.42 -9.29 -0.11
N LEU A 42 -0.11 -9.64 1.13
CA LEU A 42 -0.28 -8.75 2.27
C LEU A 42 0.89 -7.76 2.31
N ILE A 43 0.56 -6.48 2.36
CA ILE A 43 1.54 -5.39 2.44
C ILE A 43 1.16 -4.41 3.55
N GLU A 44 2.12 -3.63 4.01
CA GLU A 44 1.88 -2.44 4.82
C GLU A 44 2.55 -1.23 4.18
N VAL A 45 1.96 -0.05 4.37
CA VAL A 45 2.41 1.21 3.77
C VAL A 45 2.75 2.17 4.90
N PHE A 46 3.94 2.77 4.84
CA PHE A 46 4.46 3.67 5.86
C PHE A 46 4.11 5.14 5.56
N GLU A 47 4.00 5.96 6.61
CA GLU A 47 3.52 7.34 6.46
C GLU A 47 4.58 8.32 5.96
N HIS A 48 5.86 8.00 6.12
CA HIS A 48 6.94 8.90 5.72
C HIS A 48 6.90 9.15 4.20
N PHE A 49 6.79 10.43 3.83
CA PHE A 49 6.76 10.87 2.44
C PHE A 49 8.14 11.31 1.98
N TYR A 50 8.60 10.70 0.89
CA TYR A 50 9.91 10.93 0.31
C TYR A 50 9.78 11.71 -0.99
N THR A 51 10.57 12.77 -1.11
CA THR A 51 10.83 13.42 -2.40
C THR A 51 12.08 12.84 -3.05
N GLU A 52 13.05 12.38 -2.27
CA GLU A 52 14.28 11.75 -2.76
C GLU A 52 14.43 10.29 -2.29
N PRO A 53 15.01 9.39 -3.11
CA PRO A 53 15.24 8.00 -2.72
C PRO A 53 16.23 7.88 -1.55
N PRO A 54 15.93 7.08 -0.50
CA PRO A 54 16.85 6.85 0.60
C PRO A 54 18.16 6.18 0.15
N GLU A 55 19.31 6.62 0.65
CA GLU A 55 20.62 6.07 0.26
C GLU A 55 20.89 4.68 0.83
N LYS A 56 20.34 4.34 1.98
CA LYS A 56 20.48 2.99 2.56
C LYS A 56 19.22 2.61 3.31
N LYS A 57 19.07 1.31 3.57
CA LYS A 57 17.89 0.76 4.26
C LYS A 57 17.69 1.40 5.65
N SER A 58 18.77 1.76 6.34
CA SER A 58 18.69 2.40 7.67
C SER A 58 18.08 3.80 7.63
N ASP A 59 18.00 4.43 6.47
CA ASP A 59 17.40 5.76 6.29
C ASP A 59 15.89 5.66 6.00
N VAL A 60 15.38 4.43 5.88
CA VAL A 60 13.95 4.18 5.68
C VAL A 60 13.23 4.25 7.03
N ASP A 61 12.26 5.14 7.11
CA ASP A 61 11.35 5.28 8.24
C ASP A 61 10.18 4.30 8.07
N ILE A 62 10.17 3.29 8.93
CA ILE A 62 9.13 2.26 9.03
C ILE A 62 8.43 2.30 10.39
N SER A 63 8.57 3.41 11.13
CA SER A 63 8.04 3.54 12.49
C SER A 63 6.51 3.50 12.52
N GLU A 64 5.88 4.17 11.56
CA GLU A 64 4.46 4.42 11.54
C GLU A 64 3.83 4.05 10.19
N ARG A 65 2.63 3.46 10.25
CA ARG A 65 1.84 3.12 9.07
C ARG A 65 0.94 4.26 8.66
N LEU A 66 0.84 4.48 7.35
CA LEU A 66 -0.12 5.41 6.78
C LEU A 66 -1.57 4.92 6.97
N PHE A 67 -1.78 3.62 6.76
CA PHE A 67 -3.06 2.95 6.95
C PHE A 67 -2.88 1.47 7.32
N LYS A 68 -3.98 0.80 7.69
CA LYS A 68 -4.00 -0.62 8.06
C LYS A 68 -3.43 -1.48 6.92
N PRO A 69 -2.73 -2.59 7.20
CA PRO A 69 -2.25 -3.49 6.15
C PRO A 69 -3.36 -3.93 5.19
N ILE A 70 -3.00 -4.16 3.93
CA ILE A 70 -3.96 -4.47 2.86
C ILE A 70 -3.51 -5.66 2.02
N PHE A 71 -4.45 -6.33 1.36
CA PHE A 71 -4.15 -7.29 0.31
C PHE A 71 -4.00 -6.60 -1.04
N CYS A 72 -3.06 -7.06 -1.85
CA CYS A 72 -2.94 -6.63 -3.24
C CYS A 72 -2.66 -7.81 -4.16
N SER A 73 -2.91 -7.59 -5.45
CA SER A 73 -2.77 -8.62 -6.49
C SER A 73 -1.36 -8.71 -7.08
N MET A 74 -0.50 -7.71 -6.86
CA MET A 74 0.77 -7.52 -7.57
C MET A 74 0.60 -7.46 -9.11
N ARG A 75 -0.61 -7.11 -9.59
CA ARG A 75 -0.91 -6.93 -11.01
C ARG A 75 -0.90 -5.45 -11.36
N PHE A 76 -0.10 -5.10 -12.35
CA PHE A 76 0.03 -3.75 -12.90
C PHE A 76 -0.59 -3.75 -14.30
N SER A 77 -1.54 -2.84 -14.56
CA SER A 77 -2.15 -2.64 -15.88
C SER A 77 -1.83 -1.26 -16.45
N ASP A 78 -2.21 -0.21 -15.72
CA ASP A 78 -2.25 1.17 -16.22
C ASP A 78 -1.10 2.05 -15.71
N ILE A 79 -0.17 1.44 -14.97
CA ILE A 79 0.99 2.12 -14.39
C ILE A 79 2.25 1.25 -14.56
N PRO A 80 3.46 1.84 -14.58
CA PRO A 80 4.70 1.08 -14.57
C PRO A 80 4.83 0.15 -13.37
N LYS A 81 5.49 -0.98 -13.56
CA LYS A 81 5.81 -1.91 -12.46
C LYS A 81 6.76 -1.24 -11.48
N TRP A 82 6.43 -1.30 -10.20
CA TRP A 82 7.30 -0.76 -9.15
C TRP A 82 8.56 -1.59 -8.98
N LYS A 83 9.53 -1.02 -8.25
CA LYS A 83 10.82 -1.65 -7.96
C LYS A 83 10.98 -1.90 -6.47
N ILE A 84 11.64 -3.01 -6.16
CA ILE A 84 12.16 -3.29 -4.83
C ILE A 84 13.42 -2.44 -4.66
N LEU A 85 13.38 -1.56 -3.65
CA LEU A 85 14.48 -0.65 -3.32
C LEU A 85 15.47 -1.30 -2.35
N PHE A 86 14.94 -2.04 -1.36
CA PHE A 86 15.71 -2.71 -0.33
C PHE A 86 15.08 -4.07 0.00
N SER A 87 15.92 -5.02 0.40
CA SER A 87 15.47 -6.30 0.93
C SER A 87 15.90 -6.44 2.38
N ASP A 88 15.04 -7.03 3.20
CA ASP A 88 15.37 -7.46 4.56
C ASP A 88 15.26 -8.97 4.68
N PRO A 89 16.33 -9.74 4.40
CA PRO A 89 16.31 -11.19 4.52
C PRO A 89 16.07 -11.69 5.95
N SER A 90 16.27 -10.82 6.95
CA SER A 90 16.04 -11.10 8.37
C SER A 90 14.67 -10.63 8.86
N TYR A 91 13.79 -10.25 7.94
CA TYR A 91 12.45 -9.84 8.28
C TYR A 91 11.65 -11.01 8.86
N ASP A 92 10.99 -10.72 9.97
CA ASP A 92 10.01 -11.59 10.59
C ASP A 92 8.70 -10.83 10.71
N LYS A 93 7.58 -11.50 10.45
CA LYS A 93 6.26 -10.85 10.40
C LYS A 93 5.75 -10.34 11.74
N SER A 94 6.33 -10.75 12.87
CA SER A 94 6.08 -10.11 14.17
C SER A 94 6.49 -8.64 14.18
N LYS A 95 7.47 -8.23 13.36
CA LYS A 95 7.84 -6.82 13.14
C LYS A 95 6.70 -6.00 12.53
N SER A 96 5.68 -6.67 12.00
CA SER A 96 4.44 -6.07 11.50
C SER A 96 3.26 -6.30 12.44
N GLY A 97 3.46 -6.81 13.65
CA GLY A 97 2.36 -7.18 14.56
C GLY A 97 1.32 -8.05 13.87
N TYR A 98 1.79 -9.03 13.09
CA TYR A 98 0.98 -9.87 12.20
C TYR A 98 -0.24 -10.48 12.90
N GLU A 99 -0.07 -10.88 14.16
CA GLU A 99 -1.11 -11.45 15.02
C GLU A 99 -2.29 -10.50 15.30
N ARG A 100 -2.14 -9.21 15.02
CA ARG A 100 -3.18 -8.18 15.16
C ARG A 100 -3.73 -7.67 13.84
N ILE A 101 -3.17 -8.10 12.70
CA ILE A 101 -3.69 -7.71 11.39
C ILE A 101 -5.00 -8.42 11.16
N SER A 102 -6.06 -7.66 10.88
CA SER A 102 -7.41 -8.18 10.77
C SER A 102 -8.12 -7.74 9.50
N PHE A 103 -8.87 -8.66 8.87
CA PHE A 103 -9.71 -8.38 7.72
C PHE A 103 -11.13 -8.89 7.91
N ALA A 104 -12.11 -8.08 7.48
CA ALA A 104 -13.52 -8.41 7.49
C ALA A 104 -13.88 -9.19 6.22
N PHE A 105 -14.54 -10.32 6.44
CA PHE A 105 -15.28 -11.09 5.45
C PHE A 105 -16.75 -11.08 5.85
N ASP A 106 -17.65 -11.40 4.93
CA ASP A 106 -19.11 -11.28 5.08
C ASP A 106 -19.65 -11.65 6.47
N SER A 107 -19.24 -12.80 7.03
CA SER A 107 -19.66 -13.28 8.35
C SER A 107 -18.49 -13.73 9.25
N SER A 108 -17.27 -13.34 8.90
CA SER A 108 -16.08 -13.77 9.65
C SER A 108 -15.01 -12.70 9.66
N ILE A 109 -14.12 -12.80 10.64
CA ILE A 109 -12.92 -11.99 10.74
C ILE A 109 -11.71 -12.90 10.62
N TRP A 110 -10.80 -12.54 9.72
CA TRP A 110 -9.47 -13.13 9.65
C TRP A 110 -8.56 -12.29 10.53
N ILE A 111 -7.81 -12.91 11.43
CA ILE A 111 -6.83 -12.24 12.28
C ILE A 111 -5.54 -13.07 12.31
N GLY A 112 -4.42 -12.49 11.87
CA GLY A 112 -3.10 -13.12 12.00
C GLY A 112 -3.01 -14.55 11.45
N GLY A 113 -3.71 -14.84 10.36
CA GLY A 113 -3.73 -16.18 9.75
C GLY A 113 -4.90 -17.08 10.15
N VAL A 114 -5.77 -16.66 11.08
CA VAL A 114 -6.87 -17.47 11.59
C VAL A 114 -8.22 -16.80 11.32
N SER A 115 -9.15 -17.53 10.73
CA SER A 115 -10.53 -17.06 10.53
C SER A 115 -11.44 -17.51 11.67
N LYS A 116 -12.29 -16.61 12.17
CA LYS A 116 -13.32 -16.91 13.17
C LYS A 116 -14.64 -16.21 12.79
N LYS A 117 -15.77 -16.78 13.20
CA LYS A 117 -17.08 -16.12 13.02
C LYS A 117 -17.09 -14.78 13.75
N ALA A 118 -17.77 -13.80 13.18
CA ALA A 118 -17.90 -12.47 13.74
C ALA A 118 -19.34 -11.96 13.55
N THR A 119 -19.80 -11.12 14.48
CA THR A 119 -21.06 -10.39 14.32
C THR A 119 -20.85 -9.15 13.45
N SER A 120 -21.94 -8.59 12.88
CA SER A 120 -21.86 -7.38 12.07
C SER A 120 -21.20 -6.22 12.82
N GLU A 121 -21.49 -6.06 14.12
CA GLU A 121 -20.93 -5.02 14.97
C GLU A 121 -19.41 -5.15 15.11
N GLN A 122 -18.89 -6.38 15.14
CA GLN A 122 -17.45 -6.65 15.22
C GLN A 122 -16.71 -6.31 13.92
N LEU A 123 -17.44 -6.13 12.80
CA LEU A 123 -16.86 -5.88 11.48
C LEU A 123 -16.81 -4.39 11.10
N ILE A 124 -17.58 -3.51 11.76
CA ILE A 124 -17.81 -2.10 11.36
C ILE A 124 -16.53 -1.27 11.17
N ASN A 125 -15.41 -1.64 11.80
CA ASN A 125 -14.13 -0.92 11.71
C ASN A 125 -12.95 -1.80 11.32
N ILE A 126 -13.22 -2.95 10.72
CA ILE A 126 -12.18 -3.86 10.26
C ILE A 126 -11.96 -3.66 8.76
N GLU A 127 -10.69 -3.65 8.33
CA GLU A 127 -10.35 -3.49 6.92
C GLU A 127 -11.07 -4.57 6.09
N PRO A 128 -11.84 -4.22 5.05
CA PRO A 128 -12.52 -5.21 4.23
C PRO A 128 -11.51 -6.08 3.48
N SER A 129 -11.86 -7.34 3.23
CA SER A 129 -11.02 -8.27 2.44
C SER A 129 -11.04 -7.94 0.94
N ILE A 130 -10.53 -6.76 0.57
CA ILE A 130 -10.36 -6.32 -0.81
C ILE A 130 -8.94 -6.66 -1.27
N CYS A 131 -8.83 -7.39 -2.38
CA CYS A 131 -7.57 -7.60 -3.06
C CYS A 131 -7.31 -6.45 -4.05
N TRP A 132 -6.55 -5.44 -3.61
CA TRP A 132 -6.31 -4.22 -4.37
C TRP A 132 -5.47 -4.45 -5.64
N ARG A 133 -5.80 -3.74 -6.70
CA ARG A 133 -4.89 -3.56 -7.85
C ARG A 133 -3.85 -2.50 -7.53
N MET A 134 -2.68 -2.59 -8.15
CA MET A 134 -1.53 -1.76 -7.76
C MET A 134 -1.80 -0.28 -7.97
N GLU A 135 -2.48 0.09 -9.05
CA GLU A 135 -2.93 1.45 -9.32
C GLU A 135 -3.91 1.97 -8.27
N HIS A 136 -4.83 1.13 -7.77
CA HIS A 136 -5.80 1.52 -6.73
C HIS A 136 -5.15 1.88 -5.39
N ILE A 137 -3.99 1.28 -5.10
CA ILE A 137 -3.21 1.61 -3.91
C ILE A 137 -2.66 3.04 -4.03
N VAL A 138 -2.32 3.51 -5.23
CA VAL A 138 -1.90 4.91 -5.45
C VAL A 138 -3.02 5.88 -5.10
N PHE A 139 -4.26 5.62 -5.55
CA PHE A 139 -5.42 6.44 -5.15
C PHE A 139 -5.59 6.50 -3.64
N ARG A 140 -5.49 5.34 -2.96
CA ARG A 140 -5.60 5.24 -1.50
C ARG A 140 -4.52 6.06 -0.81
N THR A 141 -3.27 5.87 -1.20
CA THR A 141 -2.12 6.56 -0.63
C THR A 141 -2.28 8.07 -0.77
N ILE A 142 -2.64 8.57 -1.96
CA ILE A 142 -2.89 10.00 -2.19
C ILE A 142 -4.02 10.50 -1.28
N ALA A 143 -5.13 9.76 -1.17
CA ALA A 143 -6.26 10.17 -0.32
C ALA A 143 -5.88 10.30 1.17
N HIS A 144 -5.07 9.38 1.70
CA HIS A 144 -4.57 9.48 3.07
C HIS A 144 -3.58 10.64 3.24
N LEU A 145 -2.61 10.80 2.33
CA LEU A 145 -1.62 11.90 2.41
C LEU A 145 -2.25 13.29 2.24
N LYS A 146 -3.39 13.38 1.56
CA LYS A 146 -4.21 14.59 1.43
C LYS A 146 -5.10 14.84 2.64
N GLY A 147 -5.17 13.92 3.61
CA GLY A 147 -6.05 14.02 4.77
C GLY A 147 -7.53 13.76 4.47
N LEU A 148 -7.86 13.23 3.28
CA LEU A 148 -9.23 12.89 2.89
C LEU A 148 -9.73 11.62 3.60
N ILE A 149 -8.79 10.75 4.01
CA ILE A 149 -9.05 9.59 4.84
C ILE A 149 -8.14 9.69 6.06
N PRO A 150 -8.68 9.61 7.29
CA PRO A 150 -7.86 9.67 8.50
C PRO A 150 -6.84 8.52 8.55
N LYS A 151 -5.81 8.68 9.40
CA LYS A 151 -4.84 7.61 9.68
C LYS A 151 -5.58 6.34 10.11
N ASN A 152 -5.20 5.20 9.53
CA ASN A 152 -5.87 3.90 9.73
C ASN A 152 -7.36 3.83 9.30
N GLY A 153 -7.87 4.87 8.64
CA GLY A 153 -9.20 4.87 8.05
C GLY A 153 -9.34 3.84 6.94
N ILE A 154 -10.53 3.24 6.85
CA ILE A 154 -10.89 2.32 5.78
C ILE A 154 -11.25 3.16 4.56
N MET A 155 -10.81 2.72 3.38
CA MET A 155 -11.13 3.42 2.15
C MET A 155 -12.55 3.10 1.68
N ASP A 156 -13.40 4.12 1.68
CA ASP A 156 -14.68 4.14 0.95
C ASP A 156 -14.61 5.19 -0.17
N TYR A 157 -14.52 4.72 -1.42
CA TYR A 157 -14.43 5.59 -2.58
C TYR A 157 -15.63 6.51 -2.76
N HIS A 158 -16.80 6.12 -2.27
CA HIS A 158 -18.02 6.92 -2.43
C HIS A 158 -18.01 8.16 -1.53
N GLN A 159 -17.18 8.15 -0.47
CA GLN A 159 -17.06 9.26 0.47
C GLN A 159 -15.97 10.26 0.08
N LEU A 160 -15.08 9.91 -0.86
CA LEU A 160 -14.06 10.84 -1.35
C LEU A 160 -14.67 11.94 -2.23
N PRO A 161 -14.04 13.12 -2.36
CA PRO A 161 -14.38 14.07 -3.41
C PRO A 161 -14.21 13.43 -4.80
N VAL A 162 -15.07 13.80 -5.75
CA VAL A 162 -15.25 13.11 -7.04
C VAL A 162 -13.92 13.01 -7.82
N GLU A 163 -13.10 14.06 -7.76
CA GLU A 163 -11.80 14.20 -8.41
C GLU A 163 -10.67 13.35 -7.78
N TYR A 164 -10.97 12.59 -6.71
CA TYR A 164 -10.09 11.59 -6.09
C TYR A 164 -10.66 10.17 -6.17
N ARG A 165 -11.86 9.98 -6.73
CA ARG A 165 -12.49 8.66 -6.82
C ARG A 165 -11.87 7.83 -7.94
N ILE A 166 -11.82 6.52 -7.72
CA ILE A 166 -11.54 5.57 -8.81
C ILE A 166 -12.59 5.74 -9.91
N GLY A 167 -12.14 5.72 -11.17
CA GLY A 167 -12.99 5.89 -12.35
C GLY A 167 -13.20 7.34 -12.77
N ASN A 168 -12.78 8.33 -11.96
CA ASN A 168 -12.73 9.71 -12.42
C ASN A 168 -11.49 9.94 -13.29
N GLU A 169 -11.65 10.58 -14.45
CA GLU A 169 -10.56 10.79 -15.42
C GLU A 169 -9.44 11.69 -14.88
N ILE A 170 -9.76 12.71 -14.07
CA ILE A 170 -8.75 13.57 -13.45
C ILE A 170 -7.92 12.76 -12.45
N ALA A 171 -8.59 11.97 -11.61
CA ALA A 171 -7.94 11.11 -10.64
C ALA A 171 -7.05 10.06 -11.32
N LYS A 172 -7.56 9.42 -12.38
CA LYS A 172 -6.83 8.44 -13.18
C LYS A 172 -5.58 9.03 -13.84
N LYS A 173 -5.73 10.18 -14.50
CA LYS A 173 -4.61 10.88 -15.14
C LYS A 173 -3.53 11.24 -14.12
N ARG A 174 -3.91 11.76 -12.96
CA ARG A 174 -2.99 12.05 -11.84
C ARG A 174 -2.19 10.82 -11.42
N VAL A 175 -2.86 9.68 -11.23
CA VAL A 175 -2.21 8.41 -10.85
C VAL A 175 -1.23 7.92 -11.92
N GLN A 176 -1.59 8.05 -13.20
CA GLN A 176 -0.72 7.68 -14.31
C GLN A 176 0.51 8.58 -14.39
N GLU A 177 0.32 9.90 -14.30
CA GLU A 177 1.40 10.88 -14.37
C GLU A 177 2.40 10.71 -13.23
N ILE A 178 1.93 10.65 -11.97
CA ILE A 178 2.84 10.47 -10.83
C ILE A 178 3.57 9.13 -10.88
N SER A 179 2.90 8.08 -11.37
CA SER A 179 3.53 6.77 -11.53
C SER A 179 4.61 6.77 -12.60
N ALA A 180 4.41 7.50 -13.70
CA ALA A 180 5.42 7.69 -14.75
C ALA A 180 6.62 8.50 -14.23
N ILE A 181 6.37 9.64 -13.58
CA ILE A 181 7.42 10.49 -12.99
C ILE A 181 8.29 9.70 -12.01
N MET A 182 7.67 8.94 -11.09
CA MET A 182 8.41 8.13 -10.13
C MET A 182 9.13 6.96 -10.79
N ASN A 183 8.53 6.31 -11.79
CA ASN A 183 9.21 5.27 -12.55
C ASN A 183 10.49 5.80 -13.21
N ASP A 184 10.43 6.98 -13.83
CA ASP A 184 11.60 7.60 -14.47
C ASP A 184 12.65 7.98 -13.45
N LYS A 185 12.23 8.54 -12.31
CA LYS A 185 13.12 8.83 -11.17
C LYS A 185 13.83 7.57 -10.66
N PHE A 186 13.11 6.46 -10.50
CA PHE A 186 13.71 5.19 -10.08
C PHE A 186 14.44 4.45 -11.20
N ASN A 187 14.27 4.82 -12.47
CA ASN A 187 15.09 4.32 -13.59
C ASN A 187 16.43 5.05 -13.66
N SER A 188 16.45 6.35 -13.40
CA SER A 188 17.68 7.15 -13.33
C SER A 188 18.43 6.96 -12.02
N TRP A 189 17.75 6.55 -10.95
CA TRP A 189 18.35 6.14 -9.69
C TRP A 189 19.11 4.83 -9.87
N GLY A 190 20.31 4.92 -10.45
CA GLY A 190 21.19 3.80 -10.73
C GLY A 190 21.65 3.13 -9.43
N ARG A 191 21.15 1.92 -9.20
CA ARG A 191 21.88 0.87 -8.48
C ARG A 191 21.81 -0.42 -9.26
#